data_AF-A0A7D5LYY8-F1
#
_entry.id   AF-A0A7D5LYY8-F1
#
_cell.length_a   1.000
_cell.length_b   1.000
_cell.length_c   1.000
_cell.angle_alpha   90.00
_cell.angle_beta   90.00
_cell.angle_gamma   90.00
#
_symmetry.space_group_name_H-M   'P 1'
#
loop_
_entity.id
_entity.type
_entity.pdbx_description
1 polymer ?
#
loop_
_entity_poly.entity_id
_entity_poly.type
_entity_poly.pdbx_seq_one_letter_code
_entity_poly.pdbx_strand_id
1 'polypeptide(L)' 'MINMVEEEIDEIEETPVETFDVSYSCLRCGTSVQNSELSRLPEIKCICGFRVFTKDRPPVVKTVKAI' A
#
# COMPACT_ATOMS: atom_id res chain seq x y z
N MET A 1 9.36 -1.71 -49.70
CA MET A 1 9.93 -0.66 -48.84
C MET A 1 8.85 -0.16 -47.90
N ILE A 2 8.87 -0.64 -46.66
CA ILE A 2 8.53 0.06 -45.41
C ILE A 2 9.07 -0.90 -44.34
N ASN A 3 10.11 -0.45 -43.64
CA ASN A 3 10.78 -1.13 -42.54
C ASN A 3 10.21 -0.64 -41.19
N MET A 4 10.51 -1.40 -40.13
CA MET A 4 10.47 -1.04 -38.69
C MET A 4 9.05 -0.90 -38.13
N VAL A 5 8.69 -1.59 -37.05
CA VAL A 5 9.35 -1.55 -35.73
C VAL A 5 9.32 -2.93 -35.09
N GLU A 6 10.50 -3.40 -34.67
CA GLU A 6 10.67 -4.53 -33.76
C GLU A 6 10.16 -4.09 -32.38
N GLU A 7 9.14 -4.77 -31.86
CA GLU A 7 8.71 -4.62 -30.47
C GLU A 7 9.73 -5.34 -29.59
N GLU A 8 10.69 -4.59 -29.04
CA GLU A 8 11.52 -5.04 -27.93
C GLU A 8 10.62 -5.31 -26.73
N ILE A 9 10.51 -6.60 -26.39
CA ILE A 9 9.81 -7.10 -25.22
C ILE A 9 10.81 -6.99 -24.08
N ASP A 10 10.80 -5.87 -23.37
CA ASP A 10 11.63 -5.70 -22.17
C ASP A 10 11.16 -6.73 -21.12
N GLU A 11 12.00 -7.73 -20.86
CA GLU A 11 11.85 -8.69 -19.76
C GLU A 11 12.00 -7.93 -18.43
N ILE A 12 10.86 -7.54 -17.84
CA ILE A 12 10.82 -6.90 -16.52
C ILE A 12 11.14 -7.98 -15.49
N GLU A 13 12.38 -8.03 -15.02
CA GLU A 13 12.77 -8.85 -13.87
C GLU A 13 11.96 -8.44 -12.64
N GLU A 14 11.01 -9.29 -12.23
CA GLU A 14 10.21 -9.11 -11.03
C GLU A 14 11.09 -9.24 -9.78
N THR A 15 11.70 -8.14 -9.35
CA THR A 15 12.26 -8.09 -7.99
C THR A 15 11.14 -8.35 -6.98
N PRO A 16 11.29 -9.29 -6.02
CA PRO A 16 10.26 -9.57 -5.05
C PRO A 16 10.04 -8.33 -4.17
N VAL A 17 8.91 -7.66 -4.39
CA VAL A 17 8.50 -6.51 -3.59
C VAL A 17 8.13 -7.04 -2.21
N GLU A 18 9.02 -6.84 -1.23
CA GLU A 18 8.76 -7.13 0.17
C GLU A 18 7.43 -6.46 0.59
N THR A 19 6.39 -7.27 0.73
CA THR A 19 5.03 -6.81 1.06
C THR A 19 4.94 -6.65 2.58
N PHE A 20 5.34 -5.48 3.06
CA PHE A 20 5.14 -5.16 4.48
C PHE A 20 3.65 -5.04 4.80
N ASP A 21 3.21 -5.71 5.86
CA ASP A 21 1.86 -5.58 6.37
C ASP A 21 1.64 -4.17 6.96
N VAL A 22 0.98 -3.32 6.18
CA VAL A 22 0.59 -1.97 6.58
C VAL A 22 -0.70 -2.03 7.38
N SER A 23 -0.67 -1.50 8.62
CA SER A 23 -1.88 -1.27 9.42
C SER A 23 -2.42 0.15 9.24
N TYR A 24 -3.74 0.24 9.29
CA TYR A 24 -4.50 1.48 9.17
C TYR A 24 -5.42 1.63 10.38
N SER A 25 -5.54 2.85 10.89
CA SER A 25 -6.44 3.20 11.98
C SER A 25 -7.64 3.99 11.47
N CYS A 26 -8.86 3.61 11.89
CA CYS A 26 -10.05 4.38 11.54
C CYS A 26 -10.09 5.71 12.29
N LEU A 27 -10.26 6.84 11.59
CA LEU A 27 -10.27 8.17 12.21
C LEU A 27 -11.41 8.38 13.21
N ARG A 28 -12.53 7.64 13.08
CA ARG A 28 -13.73 7.84 13.92
C ARG A 28 -13.76 6.98 15.18
N CYS A 29 -13.38 5.71 15.06
CA CYS A 29 -13.47 4.73 16.17
C CYS A 29 -12.12 4.20 16.65
N GLY A 30 -11.03 4.54 15.95
CA GLY A 30 -9.68 4.12 16.32
C GLY A 30 -9.34 2.66 16.03
N THR A 31 -10.26 1.87 15.46
CA THR A 31 -9.99 0.46 15.13
C THR A 31 -8.82 0.35 14.15
N SER A 32 -7.79 -0.42 14.53
CA SER A 32 -6.67 -0.78 13.65
C SER A 32 -7.07 -2.00 12.80
N VAL A 33 -6.86 -1.90 11.49
CA VAL A 33 -7.26 -2.86 10.46
C VAL A 33 -6.10 -3.03 9.49
N GLN A 34 -5.85 -4.25 9.03
CA GLN A 34 -4.76 -4.51 8.08
C GLN A 34 -5.18 -4.18 6.64
N ASN A 35 -4.21 -3.83 5.78
CA ASN A 35 -4.47 -3.62 4.36
C ASN A 35 -5.09 -4.87 3.68
N SER A 36 -4.64 -6.06 4.07
CA SER A 36 -5.14 -7.34 3.56
C SER A 36 -6.63 -7.55 3.82
N GLU A 37 -7.16 -7.05 4.93
CA GLU A 37 -8.58 -7.13 5.29
C GLU A 37 -9.41 -6.13 4.49
N LEU A 38 -8.89 -4.91 4.29
CA LEU A 38 -9.56 -3.88 3.48
C LEU A 38 -9.66 -4.27 2.00
N SER A 39 -8.63 -4.94 1.47
CA SER A 39 -8.61 -5.42 0.07
C SER A 39 -9.58 -6.57 -0.20
N ARG A 40 -10.03 -7.28 0.84
CA ARG A 40 -11.05 -8.35 0.71
C ARG A 40 -12.47 -7.81 0.60
N LEU A 41 -12.69 -6.58 1.05
CA LEU A 41 -14.00 -5.95 1.03
C LEU A 41 -14.24 -5.27 -0.32
N PRO A 42 -15.47 -5.30 -0.86
CA PRO A 42 -15.80 -4.62 -2.11
C PRO A 42 -15.73 -3.08 -1.99
N GLU A 43 -15.87 -2.56 -0.76
CA GLU A 43 -15.65 -1.15 -0.45
C GLU A 43 -14.79 -1.02 0.82
N ILE A 44 -13.86 -0.06 0.81
CA ILE A 44 -13.02 0.27 1.96
C ILE A 44 -13.87 1.00 3.00
N LYS A 45 -14.28 0.26 4.04
CA LYS A 45 -15.10 0.75 5.16
C LYS A 45 -14.63 0.14 6.46
N CYS A 46 -14.74 0.91 7.53
CA CYS A 46 -14.58 0.39 8.89
C CYS A 46 -15.89 -0.27 9.35
N ILE A 47 -15.80 -1.11 10.38
CA ILE A 47 -16.96 -1.72 11.06
C ILE A 47 -17.98 -0.68 11.58
N CYS A 48 -17.54 0.57 11.83
CA CYS A 48 -18.40 1.67 12.25
C CYS A 48 -19.07 2.43 11.06
N GLY A 49 -18.86 1.97 9.82
CA GLY A 49 -19.38 2.58 8.59
C GLY A 49 -18.58 3.77 8.06
N PHE A 50 -17.54 4.21 8.78
CA PHE A 50 -16.67 5.31 8.35
C PHE A 50 -15.64 4.86 7.31
N ARG A 51 -15.28 5.73 6.36
CA ARG A 51 -14.43 5.38 5.19
C ARG A 51 -13.02 5.96 5.23
N VAL A 52 -12.70 6.83 6.19
CA VAL A 52 -11.39 7.46 6.28
C VAL A 52 -10.53 6.74 7.30
N PHE A 53 -9.35 6.34 6.85
CA PHE A 53 -8.33 5.67 7.66
C PHE A 53 -7.01 6.43 7.59
N THR A 54 -6.27 6.43 8.69
CA THR A 54 -4.91 6.95 8.80
C THR A 54 -3.93 5.78 8.77
N LYS A 55 -2.81 5.91 8.05
CA LYS A 55 -1.76 4.89 8.05
C LYS A 55 -0.98 4.96 9.36
N ASP A 56 -0.85 3.83 10.05
CA ASP A 56 -0.07 3.77 11.26
C ASP A 56 1.42 3.90 10.95
N ARG A 57 2.16 4.50 11.89
CA ARG A 57 3.61 4.69 11.72
C ARG A 57 4.28 3.31 11.65
N PRO A 58 5.07 3.02 10.62
CA PRO A 58 5.81 1.76 10.57
C PRO A 58 6.80 1.67 11.75
N PRO A 59 7.08 0.46 12.25
CA PRO A 59 7.98 0.25 13.39
C PRO A 59 9.45 0.57 13.09
N VAL A 60 9.76 1.00 11.86
CA VAL A 60 11.11 1.40 11.45
C VAL A 60 11.53 2.67 12.18
N VAL A 61 12.62 2.56 12.95
CA VAL A 61 13.24 3.69 13.65
C VAL A 61 13.78 4.67 12.61
N LYS A 62 13.33 5.92 12.70
CA LYS A 62 13.83 7.02 11.87
C LYS A 62 14.76 7.88 12.71
N THR A 63 16.01 8.04 12.28
CA THR A 63 16.97 8.96 12.91
C THR A 63 16.76 10.37 12.33
N VAL A 64 16.67 11.37 13.21
CA VAL A 64 16.51 12.79 12.84
C VAL A 64 17.67 13.55 13.49
N LYS A 65 18.43 14.31 12.71
CA LYS A 65 19.49 15.18 13.25
C LYS A 65 18.84 16.30 14.06
N ALA A 66 19.33 16.53 15.28
CA ALA A 66 18.99 17.73 16.03
C ALA A 66 19.74 18.92 15.40
N ILE A 67 19.02 20.05 15.23
CA ILE A 67 19.58 21.33 14.75
C ILE A 67 20.67 21.81 15.70
#